data_AF-A0A2I6S7V9-F1
#
_entry.id   AF-A0A2I6S7V9-F1
#
_cell.length_a   1.000
_cell.length_b   1.000
_cell.length_c   1.000
_cell.angle_alpha   90.00
_cell.angle_beta   90.00
_cell.angle_gamma   90.00
#
_symmetry.space_group_name_H-M   'P 1'
#
loop_
_entity.id
_entity.type
_entity.pdbx_description
1 polymer ?
#
loop_
_entity_poly.entity_id
_entity_poly.type
_entity_poly.pdbx_seq_one_letter_code
_entity_poly.pdbx_strand_id
1 'polypeptide(L)'
;MTPHPESPAALAANTLFEPIASWLGRFPERRLPDASALTALLREVAPHAQTDSGLPLRFEHTDVAHAYEAHIDASGIVPTRRDDWHDFFNALSWCAWPATKAALNAAHAGEIAARRAAGLPGRGRRRDTLTQFDECGMAVVSCDPCIPALLAAHAWEEVFVARRASLPLTTRFFVIGHASWEALRAPFVGLCAKSVHRAVREDWLAQGETAQRQELDCWLAGLIADSHALATPRMLRPLPLCGIPGVTPENESPAYYRDTRQFRPRRAS
;
A
#
# COMPACT_ATOMS: atom_id res chain seq x y z
N MET A 1 16.29 14.17 19.75
CA MET A 1 16.30 12.73 20.05
C MET A 1 16.18 12.00 18.73
N THR A 2 17.25 11.39 18.23
CA THR A 2 17.12 10.39 17.17
C THR A 2 16.28 9.24 17.73
N PRO A 3 15.14 8.88 17.13
CA PRO A 3 14.37 7.75 17.62
C PRO A 3 15.28 6.51 17.56
N HIS A 4 15.37 5.78 18.66
CA HIS A 4 16.06 4.49 18.67
C HIS A 4 15.41 3.57 17.63
N PRO A 5 16.17 2.74 16.89
CA PRO A 5 15.58 1.86 15.90
C PRO A 5 14.64 0.88 16.59
N GLU A 6 13.34 1.04 16.34
CA GLU A 6 12.28 0.15 16.81
C GLU A 6 12.39 -1.20 16.10
N SER A 7 12.09 -2.30 16.80
CA SER A 7 11.96 -3.60 16.16
C SER A 7 10.71 -3.64 15.28
N PRO A 8 10.66 -4.49 14.23
CA PRO A 8 9.43 -4.62 13.43
C PRO A 8 8.21 -4.96 14.27
N ALA A 9 8.35 -5.82 15.29
CA ALA A 9 7.26 -6.18 16.20
C ALA A 9 6.64 -4.98 16.94
N ALA A 10 7.42 -3.92 17.23
CA ALA A 10 6.89 -2.72 17.89
C ALA A 10 5.87 -1.97 17.02
N LEU A 11 5.93 -2.13 15.70
CA LEU A 11 5.02 -1.49 14.75
C LEU A 11 3.68 -2.24 14.61
N ALA A 12 3.58 -3.49 15.10
CA ALA A 12 2.41 -4.33 14.92
C ALA A 12 1.13 -3.76 15.58
N ALA A 13 1.28 -2.93 16.61
CA ALA A 13 0.17 -2.29 17.30
C ALA A 13 -0.25 -0.95 16.66
N ASN A 14 0.51 -0.45 15.68
CA ASN A 14 0.23 0.84 15.05
C ASN A 14 -0.91 0.70 14.04
N THR A 15 -1.82 1.67 14.05
CA THR A 15 -2.89 1.78 13.05
C THR A 15 -2.29 1.81 11.63
N LEU A 16 -2.95 1.17 10.67
CA LEU A 16 -2.53 0.98 9.27
C LEU A 16 -1.48 -0.12 9.01
N PHE A 17 -1.03 -0.82 10.06
CA PHE A 17 -0.19 -2.01 9.93
C PHE A 17 -0.97 -3.33 10.05
N GLU A 18 -2.29 -3.28 10.25
CA GLU A 18 -3.16 -4.45 10.47
C GLU A 18 -2.94 -5.57 9.43
N PRO A 19 -2.80 -5.29 8.12
CA PRO A 19 -2.61 -6.36 7.13
C PRO A 19 -1.36 -7.21 7.33
N ILE A 20 -0.35 -6.65 8.01
CA ILE A 20 0.98 -7.24 8.22
C ILE A 20 1.35 -7.37 9.71
N ALA A 21 0.47 -6.98 10.63
CA ALA A 21 0.76 -6.89 12.07
C ALA A 21 1.19 -8.24 12.67
N SER A 22 0.49 -9.32 12.31
CA SER A 22 0.83 -10.67 12.77
C SER A 22 2.21 -11.13 12.30
N TRP A 23 2.69 -10.63 11.15
CA TRP A 23 4.00 -10.97 10.60
C TRP A 23 5.10 -10.11 11.21
N LEU A 24 4.84 -8.82 11.43
CA LEU A 24 5.72 -7.93 12.18
C LEU A 24 6.03 -8.49 13.56
N GLY A 25 5.02 -9.03 14.25
CA GLY A 25 5.17 -9.68 15.56
C GLY A 25 6.13 -10.86 15.60
N ARG A 26 6.49 -11.47 14.45
CA ARG A 26 7.48 -12.55 14.36
C ARG A 26 8.93 -12.07 14.42
N PHE A 27 9.17 -10.77 14.30
CA PHE A 27 10.50 -10.18 14.28
C PHE A 27 10.68 -9.24 15.49
N PRO A 28 10.89 -9.79 16.71
CA PRO A 28 11.01 -9.00 17.94
C PRO A 28 12.36 -8.28 18.05
N GLU A 29 13.36 -8.75 17.31
CA GLU A 29 14.71 -8.19 17.29
C GLU A 29 14.75 -6.82 16.61
N ARG A 30 15.70 -5.97 17.01
CA ARG A 30 15.90 -4.65 16.37
C ARG A 30 16.46 -4.73 14.95
N ARG A 31 17.00 -5.90 14.57
CA ARG A 31 17.52 -6.15 13.22
C ARG A 31 16.42 -6.69 12.34
N LEU A 32 16.44 -6.29 11.07
CA LEU A 32 15.50 -6.81 10.08
C LEU A 32 15.82 -8.28 9.78
N PRO A 33 14.80 -9.11 9.50
CA PRO A 33 15.03 -10.47 9.04
C PRO A 33 15.80 -10.49 7.72
N ASP A 34 16.58 -11.55 7.50
CA ASP A 34 17.25 -11.74 6.22
C ASP A 34 16.29 -12.21 5.12
N ALA A 35 16.79 -12.25 3.89
CA ALA A 35 16.01 -12.65 2.73
C ALA A 35 15.49 -14.11 2.82
N SER A 36 16.18 -14.99 3.56
CA SER A 36 15.74 -16.37 3.77
C SER A 36 14.52 -16.45 4.67
N ALA A 37 14.54 -15.72 5.80
CA ALA A 37 13.42 -15.61 6.72
C ALA A 37 12.18 -14.98 6.05
N LEU A 38 12.39 -13.94 5.23
CA LEU A 38 11.31 -13.35 4.43
C LEU A 38 10.76 -14.34 3.39
N THR A 39 11.61 -15.15 2.75
CA THR A 39 11.17 -16.15 1.77
C THR A 39 10.37 -17.26 2.45
N ALA A 40 10.77 -17.67 3.65
CA ALA A 40 10.00 -18.62 4.46
C ALA A 40 8.62 -18.06 4.82
N LEU A 41 8.55 -16.79 5.24
CA LEU A 41 7.28 -16.11 5.48
C LEU A 41 6.38 -16.11 4.24
N LEU A 42 6.90 -15.69 3.08
CA LEU A 42 6.15 -15.66 1.83
C LEU A 42 5.55 -17.01 1.48
N ARG A 43 6.33 -18.08 1.58
CA ARG A 43 5.87 -19.46 1.29
C ARG A 43 4.76 -19.91 2.22
N GLU A 44 4.74 -19.42 3.47
CA GLU A 44 3.70 -19.75 4.43
C GLU A 44 2.40 -18.97 4.17
N VAL A 45 2.52 -17.65 3.97
CA VAL A 45 1.34 -16.76 3.97
C VAL A 45 0.76 -16.53 2.57
N ALA A 46 1.57 -16.74 1.53
CA ALA A 46 1.20 -16.62 0.13
C ALA A 46 1.88 -17.72 -0.72
N PRO A 47 1.57 -19.02 -0.49
CA PRO A 47 2.23 -20.15 -1.17
C PRO A 47 2.05 -20.15 -2.70
N HIS A 48 1.08 -19.40 -3.21
CA HIS A 48 0.80 -19.24 -4.65
C HIS A 48 1.36 -17.94 -5.24
N ALA A 49 2.18 -17.20 -4.49
CA ALA A 49 2.81 -15.98 -4.97
C ALA A 49 3.80 -16.30 -6.09
N GLN A 50 3.52 -15.78 -7.27
CA GLN A 50 4.30 -16.02 -8.49
C GLN A 50 4.34 -14.76 -9.36
N THR A 51 5.31 -14.70 -10.26
CA THR A 51 5.35 -13.73 -11.36
C THR A 51 4.21 -13.98 -12.35
N ASP A 52 3.97 -13.04 -13.25
CA ASP A 52 3.02 -13.24 -14.36
C ASP A 52 3.48 -14.38 -15.28
N SER A 53 4.80 -14.54 -15.45
CA SER A 53 5.43 -15.69 -16.14
C SER A 53 5.34 -17.03 -15.39
N GLY A 54 4.75 -17.07 -14.18
CA GLY A 54 4.52 -18.29 -13.41
C GLY A 54 5.70 -18.79 -12.59
N LEU A 55 6.73 -17.95 -12.39
CA LEU A 55 7.87 -18.29 -11.53
C LEU A 55 7.54 -18.02 -10.06
N PRO A 56 7.84 -18.97 -9.14
CA PRO A 56 7.59 -18.76 -7.73
C PRO A 56 8.48 -17.63 -7.18
N LEU A 57 7.87 -16.74 -6.39
CA LEU A 57 8.56 -15.59 -5.83
C LEU A 57 9.44 -15.98 -4.64
N ARG A 58 10.58 -15.31 -4.52
CA ARG A 58 11.47 -15.37 -3.34
C ARG A 58 12.26 -14.07 -3.20
N PHE A 59 12.81 -13.86 -2.01
CA PHE A 59 13.68 -12.72 -1.74
C PHE A 59 15.14 -13.16 -1.75
N GLU A 60 16.02 -12.35 -2.34
CA GLU A 60 17.46 -12.56 -2.27
C GLU A 60 18.19 -11.24 -2.01
N HIS A 61 19.31 -11.31 -1.30
CA HIS A 61 20.20 -10.17 -1.14
C HIS A 61 20.97 -9.93 -2.43
N THR A 62 20.58 -8.88 -3.16
CA THR A 62 21.19 -8.50 -4.43
C THR A 62 21.06 -7.00 -4.64
N ASP A 63 22.07 -6.41 -5.28
CA ASP A 63 22.15 -4.98 -5.57
C ASP A 63 21.62 -4.63 -6.98
N VAL A 64 20.75 -5.48 -7.54
CA VAL A 64 20.15 -5.24 -8.86
C VAL A 64 19.25 -4.00 -8.80
N ALA A 65 19.81 -2.86 -9.21
CA ALA A 65 19.09 -1.59 -9.30
C ALA A 65 18.46 -1.35 -10.68
N HIS A 66 18.97 -2.00 -11.73
CA HIS A 66 18.54 -1.78 -13.11
C HIS A 66 17.56 -2.85 -13.58
N ALA A 67 16.52 -2.40 -14.30
CA ALA A 67 15.48 -3.28 -14.84
C ALA A 67 14.79 -4.15 -13.77
N TYR A 68 14.54 -3.56 -12.59
CA TYR A 68 13.92 -4.22 -11.44
C TYR A 68 12.69 -5.06 -11.81
N GLU A 69 11.76 -4.49 -12.58
CA GLU A 69 10.54 -5.20 -12.93
C GLU A 69 10.82 -6.40 -13.83
N ALA A 70 11.69 -6.25 -14.84
CA ALA A 70 12.08 -7.33 -15.74
C ALA A 70 12.91 -8.42 -15.03
N HIS A 71 13.72 -8.05 -14.03
CA HIS A 71 14.47 -9.01 -13.23
C HIS A 71 13.54 -9.92 -12.43
N ILE A 72 12.52 -9.34 -11.77
CA ILE A 72 11.52 -10.12 -11.04
C ILE A 72 10.81 -11.07 -12.00
N ASP A 73 10.26 -10.57 -13.10
CA ASP A 73 9.52 -11.39 -14.07
C ASP A 73 10.36 -12.54 -14.64
N ALA A 74 11.64 -12.31 -14.91
CA ALA A 74 12.53 -13.31 -15.49
C ALA A 74 13.09 -14.34 -14.50
N SER A 75 13.07 -14.06 -13.19
CA SER A 75 13.80 -14.89 -12.19
C SER A 75 12.98 -15.32 -10.97
N GLY A 76 11.83 -14.69 -10.74
CA GLY A 76 11.07 -14.79 -9.49
C GLY A 76 11.80 -14.21 -8.27
N ILE A 77 12.95 -13.53 -8.45
CA ILE A 77 13.70 -12.91 -7.35
C ILE A 77 13.22 -11.48 -7.18
N VAL A 78 12.79 -11.15 -5.96
CA VAL A 78 12.57 -9.78 -5.51
C VAL A 78 13.84 -9.30 -4.78
N PRO A 79 14.62 -8.37 -5.36
CA PRO A 79 15.81 -7.81 -4.71
C PRO A 79 15.48 -7.23 -3.34
N THR A 80 16.24 -7.63 -2.32
CA THR A 80 16.03 -7.20 -0.93
C THR A 80 17.38 -6.90 -0.27
N ARG A 81 17.72 -5.62 -0.10
CA ARG A 81 18.96 -5.16 0.54
C ARG A 81 18.96 -5.48 2.03
N ARG A 82 20.16 -5.68 2.60
CA ARG A 82 20.33 -5.94 4.03
C ARG A 82 20.02 -4.68 4.84
N ASP A 83 19.33 -4.86 5.96
CA ASP A 83 19.02 -3.79 6.92
C ASP A 83 18.31 -2.57 6.29
N ASP A 84 17.60 -2.78 5.18
CA ASP A 84 16.85 -1.77 4.45
C ASP A 84 15.34 -1.92 4.74
N TRP A 85 14.76 -0.92 5.41
CA TRP A 85 13.35 -0.93 5.80
C TRP A 85 12.41 -0.83 4.62
N HIS A 86 12.82 -0.14 3.56
CA HIS A 86 12.04 0.00 2.35
C HIS A 86 11.85 -1.37 1.68
N ASP A 87 12.96 -2.10 1.50
CA ASP A 87 12.94 -3.43 0.91
C ASP A 87 12.26 -4.45 1.82
N PHE A 88 12.38 -4.32 3.15
CA PHE A 88 11.61 -5.13 4.11
C PHE A 88 10.09 -4.92 3.96
N PHE A 89 9.61 -3.68 3.90
CA PHE A 89 8.18 -3.43 3.67
C PHE A 89 7.73 -3.82 2.27
N ASN A 90 8.61 -3.71 1.27
CA ASN A 90 8.32 -4.21 -0.07
C ASN A 90 8.19 -5.75 -0.06
N ALA A 91 9.02 -6.46 0.70
CA ALA A 91 8.87 -7.90 0.88
C ALA A 91 7.54 -8.26 1.57
N LEU A 92 7.15 -7.52 2.61
CA LEU A 92 5.85 -7.70 3.25
C LEU A 92 4.67 -7.31 2.33
N SER A 93 4.84 -6.34 1.42
CA SER A 93 3.81 -6.00 0.43
C SER A 93 3.61 -7.12 -0.59
N TRP A 94 4.67 -7.79 -1.03
CA TRP A 94 4.56 -9.03 -1.82
C TRP A 94 3.88 -10.17 -1.07
N CYS A 95 4.03 -10.24 0.26
CA CYS A 95 3.30 -11.21 1.09
C CYS A 95 1.81 -10.85 1.24
N ALA A 96 1.49 -9.56 1.40
CA ALA A 96 0.12 -9.08 1.63
C ALA A 96 -0.71 -9.02 0.35
N TRP A 97 -0.09 -8.63 -0.76
CA TRP A 97 -0.74 -8.29 -2.02
C TRP A 97 -0.07 -8.99 -3.23
N PRO A 98 0.12 -10.33 -3.20
CA PRO A 98 0.88 -11.03 -4.22
C PRO A 98 0.30 -10.85 -5.64
N ALA A 99 -1.02 -10.92 -5.82
CA ALA A 99 -1.64 -10.75 -7.13
C ALA A 99 -1.54 -9.29 -7.60
N THR A 100 -1.75 -8.33 -6.70
CA THR A 100 -1.59 -6.89 -6.98
C THR A 100 -0.17 -6.56 -7.42
N LYS A 101 0.85 -7.05 -6.69
CA LYS A 101 2.25 -6.79 -6.99
C LYS A 101 2.69 -7.46 -8.29
N ALA A 102 2.22 -8.67 -8.56
CA ALA A 102 2.42 -9.33 -9.86
C ALA A 102 1.80 -8.52 -11.01
N ALA A 103 0.55 -8.04 -10.84
CA ALA A 103 -0.12 -7.21 -11.83
C ALA A 103 0.60 -5.86 -12.05
N LEU A 104 1.11 -5.22 -10.99
CA LEU A 104 1.92 -3.99 -11.09
C LEU A 104 3.20 -4.24 -11.90
N ASN A 105 3.91 -5.33 -11.59
CA ASN A 105 5.13 -5.72 -12.28
C ASN A 105 4.88 -5.96 -13.79
N ALA A 106 3.86 -6.76 -14.12
CA ALA A 106 3.46 -7.05 -15.49
C ALA A 106 3.03 -5.79 -16.25
N ALA A 107 2.23 -4.92 -15.62
CA ALA A 107 1.80 -3.66 -16.22
C ALA A 107 2.98 -2.71 -16.47
N HIS A 108 3.97 -2.66 -15.56
CA HIS A 108 5.19 -1.91 -15.79
C HIS A 108 6.00 -2.44 -16.97
N ALA A 109 6.18 -3.77 -17.06
CA ALA A 109 6.90 -4.41 -18.17
C ALA A 109 6.21 -4.15 -19.51
N GLY A 110 4.87 -4.30 -19.57
CA GLY A 110 4.07 -4.02 -20.75
C GLY A 110 4.18 -2.57 -21.23
N GLU A 111 4.10 -1.60 -20.31
CA GLU A 111 4.26 -0.18 -20.65
C GLU A 111 5.67 0.15 -21.14
N ILE A 112 6.72 -0.45 -20.54
CA ILE A 112 8.11 -0.28 -21.01
C ILE A 112 8.23 -0.79 -22.45
N ALA A 113 7.72 -2.00 -22.74
CA ALA A 113 7.78 -2.60 -24.06
C ALA A 113 7.01 -1.77 -25.10
N ALA A 114 5.78 -1.36 -24.79
CA ALA A 114 4.94 -0.57 -25.68
C ALA A 114 5.57 0.79 -26.03
N ARG A 115 6.13 1.49 -25.02
CA ARG A 115 6.80 2.78 -25.25
C ARG A 115 8.09 2.63 -26.06
N ARG A 116 8.86 1.57 -25.82
CA ARG A 116 10.07 1.25 -26.60
C ARG A 116 9.73 1.00 -28.06
N ALA A 117 8.69 0.20 -28.32
CA ALA A 117 8.20 -0.06 -29.68
C ALA A 117 7.71 1.22 -30.39
N ALA A 118 7.11 2.15 -29.63
CA ALA A 118 6.67 3.45 -30.15
C ALA A 118 7.76 4.53 -30.22
N GLY A 119 9.00 4.24 -29.81
CA GLY A 119 10.09 5.22 -29.76
C GLY A 119 9.87 6.36 -28.76
N LEU A 120 9.00 6.18 -27.77
CA LEU A 120 8.64 7.22 -26.80
C LEU A 120 9.60 7.21 -25.61
N PRO A 121 10.21 8.36 -25.25
CA PRO A 121 11.08 8.44 -24.10
C PRO A 121 10.30 8.46 -22.77
N GLY A 122 11.02 8.18 -21.68
CA GLY A 122 10.53 8.34 -20.30
C GLY A 122 9.50 7.30 -19.85
N ARG A 123 9.09 7.43 -18.58
CA ARG A 123 8.25 6.46 -17.86
C ARG A 123 6.80 6.43 -18.37
N GLY A 124 6.23 7.60 -18.70
CA GLY A 124 4.84 7.73 -19.12
C GLY A 124 3.85 7.76 -17.95
N ARG A 125 2.67 8.35 -18.19
CA ARG A 125 1.68 8.66 -17.14
C ARG A 125 1.14 7.42 -16.43
N ARG A 126 0.95 6.31 -17.14
CA ARG A 126 0.47 5.06 -16.53
C ARG A 126 1.50 4.52 -15.55
N ARG A 127 2.76 4.35 -15.97
CA ARG A 127 3.83 3.95 -15.03
C ARG A 127 4.03 4.96 -13.89
N ASP A 128 3.90 6.27 -14.12
CA ASP A 128 3.90 7.25 -13.02
C ASP A 128 2.82 6.92 -11.97
N THR A 129 1.62 6.53 -12.44
CA THR A 129 0.47 6.17 -11.59
C THR A 129 0.72 4.86 -10.85
N LEU A 130 1.18 3.83 -11.57
CA LEU A 130 1.46 2.52 -11.00
C LEU A 130 2.58 2.59 -9.95
N THR A 131 3.67 3.31 -10.23
CA THR A 131 4.73 3.55 -9.24
C THR A 131 4.18 4.29 -8.02
N GLN A 132 3.32 5.29 -8.23
CA GLN A 132 2.76 6.01 -7.09
C GLN A 132 1.83 5.16 -6.23
N PHE A 133 1.11 4.22 -6.85
CA PHE A 133 0.27 3.26 -6.15
C PHE A 133 1.12 2.20 -5.45
N ASP A 134 2.20 1.72 -6.06
CA ASP A 134 3.11 0.75 -5.44
C ASP A 134 3.88 1.33 -4.24
N GLU A 135 4.20 2.62 -4.27
CA GLU A 135 4.94 3.30 -3.19
C GLU A 135 4.01 3.82 -2.09
N CYS A 136 2.89 4.43 -2.49
CA CYS A 136 2.01 5.18 -1.58
C CYS A 136 0.54 4.80 -1.67
N GLY A 137 0.20 3.65 -2.26
CA GLY A 137 -1.17 3.22 -2.50
C GLY A 137 -1.93 2.89 -1.23
N MET A 138 -3.24 3.13 -1.28
CA MET A 138 -4.19 2.68 -0.25
C MET A 138 -5.49 2.23 -0.91
N ALA A 139 -6.12 1.19 -0.38
CA ALA A 139 -7.50 0.87 -0.68
C ALA A 139 -8.40 1.31 0.48
N VAL A 140 -9.39 2.16 0.18
CA VAL A 140 -10.48 2.49 1.11
C VAL A 140 -11.67 1.63 0.73
N VAL A 141 -12.01 0.67 1.58
CA VAL A 141 -13.10 -0.28 1.36
C VAL A 141 -14.23 0.06 2.31
N SER A 142 -15.42 0.36 1.80
CA SER A 142 -16.54 0.79 2.64
C SER A 142 -17.88 0.21 2.21
N CYS A 143 -18.72 -0.15 3.18
CA CYS A 143 -20.14 -0.42 2.94
C CYS A 143 -21.02 0.83 3.10
N ASP A 144 -20.48 1.94 3.62
CA ASP A 144 -21.17 3.22 3.64
C ASP A 144 -20.95 3.94 2.29
N PRO A 145 -22.00 4.12 1.47
CA PRO A 145 -21.86 4.73 0.15
C PRO A 145 -21.44 6.20 0.20
N CYS A 146 -21.54 6.87 1.36
CA CYS A 146 -21.17 8.27 1.50
C CYS A 146 -19.66 8.48 1.61
N ILE A 147 -18.92 7.51 2.17
CA ILE A 147 -17.49 7.66 2.50
C ILE A 147 -16.63 8.04 1.29
N PRO A 148 -16.72 7.35 0.12
CA PRO A 148 -15.94 7.73 -1.05
C PRO A 148 -16.19 9.19 -1.50
N ALA A 149 -17.46 9.62 -1.50
CA ALA A 149 -17.83 10.98 -1.90
C ALA A 149 -17.31 12.03 -0.91
N LEU A 150 -17.41 11.77 0.38
CA LEU A 150 -16.90 12.65 1.44
C LEU A 150 -15.37 12.80 1.38
N LEU A 151 -14.65 11.68 1.20
CA LEU A 151 -13.19 11.69 1.03
C LEU A 151 -12.78 12.46 -0.24
N ALA A 152 -13.46 12.23 -1.37
CA ALA A 152 -13.21 12.94 -2.62
C ALA A 152 -13.52 14.46 -2.51
N ALA A 153 -14.46 14.84 -1.65
CA ALA A 153 -14.80 16.22 -1.35
C ALA A 153 -13.86 16.89 -0.33
N HIS A 154 -12.88 16.16 0.23
CA HIS A 154 -12.04 16.62 1.34
C HIS A 154 -12.86 17.00 2.59
N ALA A 155 -14.00 16.33 2.82
CA ALA A 155 -14.87 16.56 3.98
C ALA A 155 -14.30 15.88 5.24
N TRP A 156 -13.09 16.24 5.64
CA TRP A 156 -12.32 15.53 6.66
C TRP A 156 -12.98 15.53 8.04
N GLU A 157 -13.53 16.67 8.48
CA GLU A 157 -14.28 16.74 9.74
C GLU A 157 -15.51 15.82 9.71
N GLU A 158 -16.19 15.72 8.56
CA GLU A 158 -17.39 14.88 8.41
C GLU A 158 -17.03 13.38 8.47
N VAL A 159 -15.91 12.97 7.85
CA VAL A 159 -15.47 11.56 7.85
C VAL A 159 -14.81 11.16 9.18
N PHE A 160 -13.87 11.96 9.68
CA PHE A 160 -12.96 11.55 10.76
C PHE A 160 -13.33 12.10 12.14
N VAL A 161 -14.23 13.09 12.20
CA VAL A 161 -14.78 13.62 13.46
C VAL A 161 -16.22 13.16 13.64
N ALA A 162 -17.14 13.59 12.77
CA ALA A 162 -18.57 13.32 12.94
C ALA A 162 -18.88 11.81 12.87
N ARG A 163 -18.22 11.07 11.97
CA ARG A 163 -18.37 9.60 11.83
C ARG A 163 -17.32 8.79 12.58
N ARG A 164 -16.51 9.38 13.47
CA ARG A 164 -15.37 8.69 14.10
C ARG A 164 -15.74 7.32 14.70
N ALA A 165 -16.86 7.25 15.40
CA ALA A 165 -17.32 6.02 16.05
C ALA A 165 -17.86 4.95 15.07
N SER A 166 -18.52 5.37 13.99
CA SER A 166 -19.11 4.45 13.00
C SER A 166 -18.17 4.09 11.85
N LEU A 167 -17.12 4.88 11.62
CA LEU A 167 -16.14 4.67 10.56
C LEU A 167 -15.49 3.27 10.63
N PRO A 168 -14.96 2.78 11.76
CA PRO A 168 -14.40 1.43 11.82
C PRO A 168 -15.45 0.32 11.71
N LEU A 169 -16.74 0.62 11.83
CA LEU A 169 -17.81 -0.37 11.63
C LEU A 169 -18.16 -0.55 10.15
N THR A 170 -17.90 0.47 9.33
CA THR A 170 -18.33 0.54 7.93
C THR A 170 -17.18 0.56 6.93
N THR A 171 -15.97 0.88 7.38
CA THR A 171 -14.84 1.21 6.50
C THR A 171 -13.55 0.54 6.98
N ARG A 172 -12.72 0.13 6.03
CA ARG A 172 -11.35 -0.35 6.23
C ARG A 172 -10.38 0.44 5.35
N PHE A 173 -9.19 0.67 5.88
CA PHE A 173 -8.09 1.35 5.21
C PHE A 173 -6.93 0.38 5.07
N PHE A 174 -6.66 -0.09 3.86
CA PHE A 174 -5.57 -1.03 3.59
C PHE A 174 -4.42 -0.30 2.93
N VAL A 175 -3.28 -0.23 3.60
CA VAL A 175 -2.05 0.24 2.97
C VAL A 175 -1.58 -0.81 1.97
N ILE A 176 -1.36 -0.36 0.74
CA ILE A 176 -0.80 -1.17 -0.34
C ILE A 176 0.66 -0.78 -0.57
N GLY A 177 0.93 0.53 -0.54
CA GLY A 177 2.23 1.06 -0.87
C GLY A 177 3.27 0.89 0.23
N HIS A 178 4.38 0.20 -0.06
CA HIS A 178 5.37 -0.17 0.96
C HIS A 178 6.11 1.04 1.55
N ALA A 179 6.38 2.09 0.77
CA ALA A 179 6.98 3.31 1.31
C ALA A 179 6.06 4.07 2.26
N SER A 180 4.74 3.86 2.21
CA SER A 180 3.83 4.40 3.23
C SER A 180 4.05 3.74 4.58
N TRP A 181 4.28 2.42 4.64
CA TRP A 181 4.64 1.76 5.89
C TRP A 181 5.99 2.25 6.43
N GLU A 182 6.96 2.47 5.55
CA GLU A 182 8.24 3.07 5.96
C GLU A 182 8.04 4.46 6.57
N ALA A 183 7.30 5.33 5.88
CA ALA A 183 7.02 6.69 6.37
C ALA A 183 6.18 6.70 7.66
N LEU A 184 5.30 5.71 7.85
CA LEU A 184 4.47 5.57 9.06
C LEU A 184 5.29 5.20 10.32
N ARG A 185 6.56 4.79 10.18
CA ARG A 185 7.47 4.63 11.34
C ARG A 185 7.79 5.96 12.02
N ALA A 186 7.75 7.05 11.26
CA ALA A 186 7.93 8.41 11.77
C ALA A 186 7.02 9.37 10.99
N PRO A 187 5.68 9.34 11.25
CA PRO A 187 4.73 10.12 10.50
C PRO A 187 5.06 11.63 10.57
N PHE A 188 4.82 12.34 9.46
CA PHE A 188 5.10 13.77 9.34
C PHE A 188 3.92 14.52 8.73
N VAL A 189 3.89 15.84 8.95
CA VAL A 189 2.83 16.71 8.41
C VAL A 189 2.83 16.66 6.88
N GLY A 190 1.69 16.28 6.30
CA GLY A 190 1.49 16.12 4.86
C GLY A 190 1.73 14.71 4.33
N LEU A 191 2.02 13.72 5.19
CA LEU A 191 2.07 12.31 4.79
C LEU A 191 0.71 11.88 4.21
N CYS A 192 0.72 11.48 2.93
CA CYS A 192 -0.50 11.31 2.15
C CYS A 192 -0.41 10.11 1.21
N ALA A 193 -1.36 9.19 1.35
CA ALA A 193 -1.53 8.07 0.45
C ALA A 193 -2.28 8.45 -0.84
N LYS A 194 -2.21 7.55 -1.81
CA LYS A 194 -2.88 7.62 -3.10
C LYS A 194 -3.91 6.50 -3.18
N SER A 195 -5.14 6.87 -2.86
CA SER A 195 -6.19 5.91 -2.59
C SER A 195 -7.04 5.56 -3.81
N VAL A 196 -7.42 4.29 -3.89
CA VAL A 196 -8.56 3.80 -4.67
C VAL A 196 -9.70 3.47 -3.71
N HIS A 197 -10.94 3.67 -4.13
CA HIS A 197 -12.11 3.45 -3.29
C HIS A 197 -12.93 2.29 -3.83
N ARG A 198 -13.43 1.45 -2.92
CA ARG A 198 -14.22 0.29 -3.25
C ARG A 198 -15.46 0.22 -2.37
N ALA A 199 -16.63 0.18 -3.01
CA ALA A 199 -17.87 -0.13 -2.33
C ALA A 199 -17.99 -1.64 -2.13
N VAL A 200 -18.35 -2.06 -0.93
CA VAL A 200 -18.64 -3.46 -0.60
C VAL A 200 -19.99 -3.55 0.13
N ARG A 201 -20.47 -4.77 0.31
CA ARG A 201 -21.62 -5.06 1.16
C ARG A 201 -21.17 -5.25 2.61
N GLU A 202 -22.10 -5.13 3.56
CA GLU A 202 -21.81 -5.33 4.99
C GLU A 202 -21.27 -6.74 5.30
N ASP A 203 -21.73 -7.75 4.56
CA ASP A 203 -21.27 -9.14 4.70
C ASP A 203 -19.77 -9.31 4.41
N TRP A 204 -19.17 -8.45 3.58
CA TRP A 204 -17.73 -8.41 3.35
C TRP A 204 -16.96 -8.04 4.61
N LEU A 205 -17.47 -7.07 5.39
CA LEU A 205 -16.83 -6.63 6.63
C LEU A 205 -16.89 -7.69 7.75
N ALA A 206 -17.85 -8.60 7.66
CA ALA A 206 -17.99 -9.73 8.58
C ALA A 206 -17.04 -10.90 8.28
N GLN A 207 -16.38 -10.89 7.12
CA GLN A 207 -15.36 -11.90 6.78
C GLN A 207 -14.11 -11.73 7.65
N GLY A 208 -13.36 -12.83 7.83
CA GLY A 208 -12.05 -12.76 8.50
C GLY A 208 -11.03 -11.96 7.69
N GLU A 209 -10.04 -11.38 8.37
CA GLU A 209 -9.02 -10.50 7.77
C GLU A 209 -8.30 -11.13 6.57
N THR A 210 -7.99 -12.42 6.64
CA THR A 210 -7.36 -13.16 5.54
C THR A 210 -8.24 -13.20 4.29
N ALA A 211 -9.55 -13.45 4.45
CA ALA A 211 -10.48 -13.50 3.33
C ALA A 211 -10.68 -12.11 2.71
N GLN A 212 -10.82 -11.09 3.55
CA GLN A 212 -10.85 -9.69 3.11
C GLN A 212 -9.60 -9.31 2.31
N ARG A 213 -8.42 -9.64 2.82
CA ARG A 213 -7.13 -9.36 2.15
C ARG A 213 -7.03 -10.07 0.80
N GLN A 214 -7.31 -11.37 0.74
CA GLN A 214 -7.23 -12.16 -0.50
C GLN A 214 -8.20 -11.65 -1.56
N GLU A 215 -9.45 -11.37 -1.19
CA GLU A 215 -10.44 -10.89 -2.13
C GLU A 215 -10.11 -9.46 -2.61
N LEU A 216 -9.64 -8.60 -1.70
CA LEU A 216 -9.16 -7.27 -2.07
C LEU A 216 -7.94 -7.31 -3.00
N ASP A 217 -6.99 -8.21 -2.75
CA ASP A 217 -5.81 -8.42 -3.60
C ASP A 217 -6.22 -8.81 -5.03
N CYS A 218 -7.17 -9.76 -5.18
CA CYS A 218 -7.71 -10.11 -6.50
C CYS A 218 -8.41 -8.93 -7.19
N TRP A 219 -9.21 -8.15 -6.45
CA TRP A 219 -9.89 -6.98 -7.01
C TRP A 219 -8.89 -5.90 -7.47
N LEU A 220 -7.86 -5.62 -6.66
CA LEU A 220 -6.79 -4.67 -7.00
C LEU A 220 -6.00 -5.12 -8.23
N ALA A 221 -5.63 -6.40 -8.29
CA ALA A 221 -4.95 -6.97 -9.46
C ALA A 221 -5.77 -6.77 -10.75
N GLY A 222 -7.08 -7.01 -10.70
CA GLY A 222 -7.99 -6.74 -11.82
C GLY A 222 -8.05 -5.25 -12.20
N LEU A 223 -8.06 -4.35 -11.21
CA LEU A 223 -8.02 -2.90 -11.43
C LEU A 223 -6.72 -2.45 -12.13
N ILE A 224 -5.59 -3.06 -11.79
CA ILE A 224 -4.28 -2.74 -12.40
C ILE A 224 -4.17 -3.29 -13.83
N ALA A 225 -4.73 -4.48 -14.06
CA ALA A 225 -4.77 -5.12 -15.37
C ALA A 225 -5.58 -4.29 -16.38
N ASP A 226 -6.65 -3.62 -15.94
CA ASP A 226 -7.37 -2.65 -16.76
C ASP A 226 -6.52 -1.39 -17.02
N SER A 227 -6.06 -1.25 -18.27
CA SER A 227 -5.24 -0.10 -18.69
C SER A 227 -5.91 1.26 -18.57
N HIS A 228 -7.24 1.30 -18.47
CA HIS A 228 -7.99 2.55 -18.32
C HIS A 228 -8.19 2.95 -16.86
N ALA A 229 -8.27 2.00 -15.94
CA ALA A 229 -8.67 2.26 -14.55
C ALA A 229 -7.60 2.98 -13.71
N LEU A 230 -6.31 2.81 -14.03
CA LEU A 230 -5.19 3.51 -13.39
C LEU A 230 -4.26 4.19 -14.42
N ALA A 231 -4.86 4.79 -15.45
CA ALA A 231 -4.12 5.40 -16.55
C ALA A 231 -3.35 6.67 -16.15
N THR A 232 -3.84 7.42 -15.14
CA THR A 232 -3.22 8.69 -14.74
C THR A 232 -3.25 8.94 -13.23
N PRO A 233 -2.31 9.73 -12.67
CA PRO A 233 -2.24 9.94 -11.22
C PRO A 233 -3.47 10.63 -10.63
N ARG A 234 -4.28 11.30 -11.46
CA ARG A 234 -5.52 11.96 -11.02
C ARG A 234 -6.62 10.97 -10.61
N MET A 235 -6.50 9.71 -11.02
CA MET A 235 -7.43 8.64 -10.66
C MET A 235 -7.21 8.18 -9.22
N LEU A 236 -6.01 8.39 -8.68
CA LEU A 236 -5.71 8.13 -7.28
C LEU A 236 -6.09 9.34 -6.42
N ARG A 237 -6.95 9.11 -5.42
CA ARG A 237 -7.46 10.17 -4.54
C ARG A 237 -6.49 10.40 -3.39
N PRO A 238 -6.03 11.65 -3.14
CA PRO A 238 -5.15 11.92 -2.01
C PRO A 238 -5.88 11.65 -0.69
N LEU A 239 -5.22 10.97 0.24
CA LEU A 239 -5.75 10.69 1.56
C LEU A 239 -4.66 10.98 2.62
N PRO A 240 -4.83 12.02 3.47
CA PRO A 240 -3.87 12.31 4.54
C PRO A 240 -3.85 11.17 5.58
N LEU A 241 -2.73 10.45 5.70
CA LEU A 241 -2.65 9.26 6.55
C LEU A 241 -2.81 9.61 8.03
N CYS A 242 -2.17 10.69 8.49
CA CYS A 242 -2.31 11.14 9.88
C CYS A 242 -3.72 11.65 10.22
N GLY A 243 -4.61 11.81 9.23
CA GLY A 243 -6.03 12.11 9.46
C GLY A 243 -6.87 10.88 9.79
N ILE A 244 -6.39 9.67 9.51
CA ILE A 244 -7.13 8.44 9.83
C ILE A 244 -7.09 8.24 11.36
N PRO A 245 -8.25 8.09 12.04
CA PRO A 245 -8.31 7.92 13.49
C PRO A 245 -7.35 6.84 14.00
N GLY A 246 -6.57 7.16 15.04
CA GLY A 246 -5.62 6.23 15.66
C GLY A 246 -4.21 6.24 15.06
N VAL A 247 -3.96 6.93 13.94
CA VAL A 247 -2.60 7.05 13.36
C VAL A 247 -1.70 8.00 14.17
N THR A 248 -2.27 9.09 14.71
CA THR A 248 -1.50 10.06 15.51
C THR A 248 -2.38 10.61 16.64
N PRO A 249 -1.84 10.85 17.86
CA PRO A 249 -2.62 11.35 18.99
C PRO A 249 -3.34 12.68 18.72
N GLU A 250 -2.73 13.56 17.92
CA GLU A 250 -3.27 14.89 17.61
C GLU A 250 -4.64 14.81 16.92
N ASN A 251 -4.90 13.73 16.17
CA ASN A 251 -6.13 13.57 15.43
C ASN A 251 -7.35 13.17 16.29
N GLU A 252 -7.16 13.00 17.60
CA GLU A 252 -8.24 12.90 18.59
C GLU A 252 -8.97 14.24 18.77
N SER A 253 -8.28 15.36 18.56
CA SER A 253 -8.86 16.69 18.64
C SER A 253 -9.56 17.07 17.33
N PRO A 254 -10.85 17.48 17.33
CA PRO A 254 -11.52 17.99 16.15
C PRO A 254 -10.80 19.18 15.48
N ALA A 255 -10.08 19.99 16.27
CA ALA A 255 -9.35 21.14 15.75
C ALA A 255 -8.17 20.75 14.84
N TYR A 256 -7.63 19.54 14.96
CA TYR A 256 -6.55 19.02 14.12
C TYR A 256 -6.93 19.05 12.63
N TYR A 257 -8.19 18.71 12.32
CA TYR A 257 -8.70 18.63 10.94
C TYR A 257 -8.82 19.99 10.23
N ARG A 258 -8.58 21.10 10.95
CA ARG A 258 -8.54 22.47 10.40
C ARG A 258 -7.14 22.93 10.03
N ASP A 259 -6.09 22.14 10.33
CA ASP A 259 -4.71 22.47 9.94
C ASP A 259 -4.53 22.26 8.43
N THR A 260 -4.52 23.36 7.67
CA THR A 260 -4.39 23.34 6.20
C THR A 260 -3.02 22.90 5.70
N ARG A 261 -2.00 22.81 6.57
CA ARG A 261 -0.69 22.21 6.23
C ARG A 261 -0.82 20.71 6.04
N GLN A 262 -1.64 20.06 6.88
CA GLN A 262 -1.99 18.64 6.84
C GLN A 262 -3.14 18.39 5.85
N PHE A 263 -4.24 19.12 6.02
CA PHE A 263 -5.51 18.95 5.32
C PHE A 263 -5.68 20.02 4.25
N ARG A 264 -4.89 19.90 3.18
CA ARG A 264 -4.89 20.89 2.10
C ARG A 264 -6.29 20.99 1.46
N PRO A 265 -6.81 22.21 1.23
CA PRO A 265 -8.05 22.40 0.50
C PRO A 265 -8.00 21.73 -0.87
N ARG A 266 -9.16 21.28 -1.36
CA ARG A 266 -9.27 20.77 -2.72
C ARG A 266 -8.85 21.89 -3.69
N ARG A 267 -7.97 21.58 -4.63
CA ARG A 267 -7.64 22.54 -5.69
C ARG A 267 -8.92 22.87 -6.46
N ALA A 268 -9.19 24.15 -6.66
CA ALA A 268 -10.23 24.57 -7.59
C ALA A 268 -9.88 23.98 -8.96
N SER A 269 -10.83 23.23 -9.53
CA SER A 269 -10.73 22.67 -10.87
C SER A 269 -10.81 23.76 -11.93
#